data_AF-A0A2V8P3H8-F1
#
_entry.id   AF-A0A2V8P3H8-F1
#
_cell.length_a   1.000
_cell.length_b   1.000
_cell.length_c   1.000
_cell.angle_alpha   90.00
_cell.angle_beta   90.00
_cell.angle_gamma   90.00
#
_symmetry.space_group_name_H-M   'P 1'
#
loop_
_entity.id
_entity.type
_entity.pdbx_description
1 polymer ?
#
loop_
_entity_poly.entity_id
_entity_poly.type
_entity_poly.pdbx_seq_one_letter_code
_entity_poly.pdbx_strand_id
1 'polypeptide(L)'
;MGPDPLQRHGEPAQTAVGGYSAGGLAAAYMALRHSEVFGNVLSQSGAFWWAPDHNGGICGAKCPESGGRSEDRAMDSSTEGNWMAKQFVVSPKLPVRFYLDAGTFEVDKSG
;
A
#
# COMPACT_ATOMS: atom_id res chain seq x y z
N MET A 1 0.66 3.40 40.56
CA MET A 1 0.66 3.62 39.11
C MET A 1 -0.21 2.53 38.51
N GLY A 2 -1.42 2.88 38.04
CA GLY A 2 -2.23 1.94 37.26
C GLY A 2 -1.65 1.78 35.86
N PRO A 3 -1.93 0.68 35.15
CA PRO A 3 -1.53 0.54 33.76
C PRO A 3 -2.14 1.66 32.91
N ASP A 4 -1.35 2.22 32.00
CA ASP A 4 -1.79 3.21 31.02
C ASP A 4 -2.96 2.64 30.19
N PRO A 5 -4.15 3.28 30.17
CA PRO A 5 -5.30 2.80 29.41
C PRO A 5 -5.08 2.76 27.89
N LEU A 6 -3.96 3.31 27.38
CA LEU A 6 -3.62 3.29 25.95
C LEU A 6 -2.79 2.06 25.50
N GLN A 7 -2.43 1.12 26.37
CA GLN A 7 -1.60 -0.05 26.03
C GLN A 7 -2.30 -1.40 26.25
N ARG A 8 -3.26 -1.75 25.38
CA ARG A 8 -3.76 -3.13 25.26
C ARG A 8 -3.78 -3.61 23.81
N HIS A 9 -2.65 -3.49 23.13
CA HIS A 9 -2.42 -4.27 21.92
C HIS A 9 -1.35 -5.31 22.24
N GLY A 10 -1.55 -6.54 21.75
CA GLY A 10 -0.55 -7.60 21.90
C GLY A 10 0.76 -7.21 21.20
N GLU A 11 1.80 -8.00 21.41
CA GLU A 11 3.11 -7.76 20.77
C GLU A 11 2.95 -7.53 19.25
N PRO A 12 3.46 -6.42 18.68
CA PRO A 12 3.23 -6.11 17.26
C PRO A 12 3.74 -7.22 16.34
N ALA A 13 4.85 -7.87 16.72
CA ALA A 13 5.40 -9.02 16.00
C ALA A 13 4.45 -10.24 15.94
N GLN A 14 3.41 -10.29 16.76
CA GLN A 14 2.37 -11.32 16.77
C GLN A 14 1.02 -10.83 16.21
N THR A 15 0.94 -9.56 15.81
CA THR A 15 -0.28 -8.96 15.30
C THR A 15 -0.14 -8.74 13.79
N ALA A 16 -1.11 -9.22 13.03
CA ALA A 16 -1.11 -9.15 11.58
C ALA A 16 -2.25 -8.29 11.05
N VAL A 17 -1.98 -7.55 9.98
CA VAL A 17 -3.00 -6.92 9.13
C VAL A 17 -2.85 -7.50 7.73
N GLY A 18 -3.97 -7.76 7.07
CA GLY A 18 -3.91 -8.30 5.71
C GLY A 18 -5.16 -8.03 4.90
N GLY A 19 -5.00 -8.22 3.59
CA GLY A 19 -6.08 -8.04 2.63
C GLY A 19 -5.66 -8.36 1.21
N TYR A 20 -6.65 -8.40 0.32
CA TYR A 20 -6.47 -8.58 -1.11
C TYR A 20 -6.65 -7.26 -1.86
N SER A 21 -5.97 -7.07 -3.00
CA SER A 21 -6.14 -5.89 -3.86
C SER A 21 -5.94 -4.57 -3.09
N ALA A 22 -6.92 -3.66 -3.10
CA ALA A 22 -6.90 -2.43 -2.31
C ALA A 22 -6.73 -2.69 -0.81
N GLY A 23 -7.22 -3.83 -0.30
CA GLY A 23 -7.01 -4.26 1.08
C GLY A 23 -5.55 -4.60 1.38
N GLY A 24 -4.81 -5.17 0.42
CA GLY A 24 -3.37 -5.43 0.55
C GLY A 24 -2.53 -4.14 0.59
N LEU A 25 -2.90 -3.17 -0.24
CA LEU A 25 -2.34 -1.81 -0.18
C LEU A 25 -2.64 -1.13 1.16
N ALA A 26 -3.90 -1.21 1.62
CA ALA A 26 -4.33 -0.65 2.90
C ALA A 26 -3.61 -1.31 4.08
N ALA A 27 -3.37 -2.63 4.03
CA ALA A 27 -2.61 -3.34 5.05
C ALA A 27 -1.16 -2.82 5.17
N ALA A 28 -0.49 -2.59 4.03
CA ALA A 28 0.83 -1.96 4.01
C ALA A 28 0.80 -0.54 4.59
N TYR A 29 -0.21 0.26 4.23
CA TYR A 29 -0.39 1.60 4.78
C TYR A 29 -0.63 1.59 6.30
N MET A 30 -1.45 0.66 6.80
CA MET A 30 -1.69 0.51 8.24
C MET A 30 -0.40 0.15 8.98
N ALA A 31 0.40 -0.78 8.46
CA ALA A 31 1.67 -1.12 9.10
C ALA A 31 2.71 0.02 9.05
N LEU A 32 2.71 0.83 7.98
CA LEU A 32 3.54 2.04 7.91
C LEU A 32 3.19 3.04 9.02
N ARG A 33 1.88 3.24 9.25
CA ARG A 33 1.36 4.25 10.17
C ARG A 33 1.25 3.78 11.61
N HIS A 34 1.11 2.47 11.80
CA HIS A 34 0.81 1.82 13.07
C HIS A 34 1.67 0.57 13.30
N SER A 35 2.98 0.67 13.06
CA SER A 35 3.92 -0.44 13.31
C SER A 35 3.99 -0.86 14.78
N GLU A 36 3.56 0.01 15.69
CA GLU A 36 3.35 -0.25 17.12
C GLU A 36 2.15 -1.15 17.41
N VAL A 37 1.32 -1.45 16.40
CA VAL A 37 0.18 -2.36 16.49
C VAL A 37 0.37 -3.54 15.53
N PHE A 38 0.73 -3.27 14.26
CA PHE A 38 0.81 -4.27 13.21
C PHE A 38 2.26 -4.50 12.76
N GLY A 39 2.91 -5.54 13.31
CA GLY A 39 4.27 -5.94 12.91
C GLY A 39 4.30 -6.91 11.73
N ASN A 40 3.15 -7.38 11.24
CA ASN A 40 3.07 -8.33 10.12
C ASN A 40 2.03 -7.89 9.09
N VAL A 41 2.39 -7.96 7.81
CA VAL A 41 1.53 -7.65 6.68
C VAL A 41 1.36 -8.88 5.80
N LEU A 42 0.11 -9.23 5.51
CA LEU A 42 -0.26 -10.18 4.45
C LEU A 42 -0.96 -9.41 3.33
N SER A 43 -0.26 -9.18 2.22
CA SER A 43 -0.82 -8.47 1.06
C SER A 43 -0.91 -9.42 -0.12
N GLN A 44 -2.14 -9.68 -0.57
CA GLN A 44 -2.41 -10.57 -1.69
C GLN A 44 -2.89 -9.78 -2.89
N SER A 45 -2.27 -9.94 -4.05
CA SER A 45 -2.60 -9.18 -5.27
C SER A 45 -2.67 -7.67 -5.01
N GLY A 46 -1.80 -7.15 -4.14
CA GLY A 46 -1.92 -5.80 -3.58
C GLY A 46 -1.94 -4.72 -4.67
N ALA A 47 -2.86 -3.75 -4.54
CA ALA A 47 -3.05 -2.68 -5.52
C ALA A 47 -1.94 -1.59 -5.46
N PHE A 48 -0.68 -2.00 -5.53
CA PHE A 48 0.49 -1.10 -5.45
C PHE A 48 0.68 -0.19 -6.67
N TRP A 49 -0.12 -0.41 -7.72
CA TRP A 49 -0.27 0.48 -8.88
C TRP A 49 -1.15 1.71 -8.59
N TRP A 50 -1.89 1.73 -7.48
CA TRP A 50 -2.67 2.89 -7.04
C TRP A 50 -1.78 3.96 -6.40
N ALA A 51 -2.16 5.22 -6.61
CA ALA A 51 -1.64 6.39 -5.92
C ALA A 51 -2.77 7.44 -5.73
N PRO A 52 -2.60 8.40 -4.81
CA PRO A 52 -3.58 9.48 -4.62
C PRO A 52 -3.89 10.29 -5.88
N ASP A 53 -2.95 10.34 -6.84
CA ASP A 53 -3.06 11.06 -8.11
C ASP A 53 -3.32 10.17 -9.33
N HIS A 54 -3.30 8.83 -9.20
CA HIS A 54 -3.66 7.91 -10.30
C HIS A 54 -4.11 6.52 -9.83
N ASN A 55 -5.06 5.92 -10.54
CA ASN A 55 -5.62 4.59 -10.24
C ASN A 55 -5.57 3.70 -11.49
N GLY A 56 -4.38 3.21 -11.86
CA GLY A 56 -4.21 2.30 -12.99
C GLY A 56 -4.48 2.97 -14.34
N GLY A 57 -3.84 4.11 -14.58
CA GLY A 57 -4.00 4.91 -15.80
C GLY A 57 -5.20 5.86 -15.80
N ILE A 58 -6.14 5.73 -14.85
CA ILE A 58 -7.16 6.75 -14.60
C ILE A 58 -6.56 7.83 -13.69
N CYS A 59 -6.47 9.04 -14.22
CA CYS A 59 -6.03 10.20 -13.48
C CYS A 59 -6.96 10.56 -12.30
N GLY A 60 -6.36 10.80 -11.13
CA GLY A 60 -7.03 11.38 -9.97
C GLY A 60 -7.17 12.90 -10.05
N ALA A 61 -7.33 13.56 -8.91
CA ALA A 61 -7.65 14.99 -8.81
C ALA A 61 -6.56 15.97 -9.30
N LYS A 62 -5.38 15.50 -9.68
CA LYS A 62 -4.27 16.34 -10.18
C LYS A 62 -4.24 16.51 -11.69
N CYS A 63 -4.97 15.68 -12.45
CA CYS A 63 -4.97 15.82 -13.90
C CYS A 63 -5.98 16.90 -14.34
N PRO A 64 -5.78 17.49 -15.53
CA PRO A 64 -6.67 18.51 -16.08
C PRO A 64 -8.14 18.07 -16.16
N GLU A 65 -8.38 16.76 -16.39
CA GLU A 65 -9.71 16.17 -16.46
C GLU A 65 -9.83 15.00 -15.46
N SER A 66 -10.81 15.11 -14.55
CA SER A 66 -11.15 14.04 -13.62
C SER A 66 -11.65 12.82 -14.39
N GLY A 67 -11.02 11.67 -14.20
CA GLY A 67 -11.37 10.44 -14.94
C GLY A 67 -10.75 10.34 -16.35
N GLY A 68 -9.95 11.33 -16.76
CA GLY A 68 -9.14 11.25 -17.98
C GLY A 68 -7.97 10.25 -17.86
N ARG A 69 -7.28 10.02 -18.96
CA ARG A 69 -5.97 9.35 -18.97
C ARG A 69 -4.88 10.42 -19.09
N SER A 70 -3.80 10.29 -18.33
CA SER A 70 -2.65 11.17 -18.46
C SER A 70 -2.02 11.03 -19.85
N GLU A 71 -1.73 12.14 -20.53
CA GLU A 71 -0.89 12.13 -21.74
C GLU A 71 0.56 11.75 -21.40
N ASP A 72 0.98 12.05 -20.16
CA ASP A 72 2.24 11.57 -19.61
C ASP A 72 2.07 10.10 -19.23
N ARG A 73 2.56 9.22 -20.13
CA ARG A 73 2.60 7.78 -19.91
C ARG A 73 3.42 7.40 -18.70
N ALA A 74 4.25 8.28 -18.13
CA ALA A 74 4.92 8.07 -16.84
C ALA A 74 3.95 7.90 -15.64
N MET A 75 2.64 8.12 -15.85
CA MET A 75 1.56 7.84 -14.88
C MET A 75 0.64 6.68 -15.30
N ASP A 76 0.97 5.93 -16.35
CA ASP A 76 0.28 4.67 -16.64
C ASP A 76 0.72 3.56 -15.67
N SER A 77 -0.03 2.47 -15.59
CA SER A 77 0.27 1.34 -14.69
C SER A 77 1.61 0.65 -14.98
N SER A 78 2.23 0.94 -16.14
CA SER A 78 3.44 0.29 -16.64
C SER A 78 4.73 1.08 -16.33
N THR A 79 4.64 2.39 -16.10
CA THR A 79 5.74 3.22 -15.60
C THR A 79 5.60 3.45 -14.10
N GLU A 80 6.27 2.60 -13.34
CA GLU A 80 6.13 2.46 -11.90
C GLU A 80 6.33 3.76 -11.10
N GLY A 81 5.22 4.33 -10.61
CA GLY A 81 5.23 5.35 -9.57
C GLY A 81 5.33 4.75 -8.15
N ASN A 82 4.81 3.53 -7.93
CA ASN A 82 4.68 2.80 -6.65
C ASN A 82 4.66 3.70 -5.41
N TRP A 83 3.56 4.46 -5.26
CA TRP A 83 3.43 5.49 -4.23
C TRP A 83 3.66 4.94 -2.82
N MET A 84 3.16 3.73 -2.54
CA MET A 84 3.31 3.09 -1.23
C MET A 84 4.76 2.73 -0.93
N ALA A 85 5.48 2.12 -1.89
CA ALA A 85 6.89 1.80 -1.70
C ALA A 85 7.72 3.06 -1.42
N LYS A 86 7.43 4.16 -2.13
CA LYS A 86 8.09 5.46 -1.88
C LYS A 86 7.87 5.95 -0.44
N GLN A 87 6.72 5.68 0.18
CA GLN A 87 6.50 6.05 1.58
C GLN A 87 7.41 5.27 2.54
N PHE A 88 7.64 3.97 2.29
CA PHE A 88 8.57 3.15 3.07
C PHE A 88 10.04 3.50 2.81
N VAL A 89 10.40 3.90 1.60
CA VAL A 89 11.78 4.32 1.27
C VAL A 89 12.19 5.57 2.06
N VAL A 90 11.26 6.50 2.29
CA VAL A 90 11.53 7.73 3.04
C VAL A 90 11.24 7.61 4.54
N SER A 91 10.75 6.46 5.02
CA SER A 91 10.52 6.24 6.44
C SER A 91 11.78 5.73 7.15
N PRO A 92 11.89 5.89 8.48
CA PRO A 92 12.78 5.06 9.26
C PRO A 92 12.50 3.58 9.02
N LYS A 93 13.50 2.72 9.25
CA LYS A 93 13.30 1.28 9.19
C LYS A 93 12.34 0.85 10.30
N LEU A 94 11.18 0.34 9.92
CA LEU A 94 10.15 -0.14 10.83
C LEU A 94 10.31 -1.64 11.12
N PRO A 95 9.89 -2.14 12.30
CA PRO A 95 9.91 -3.56 12.65
C PRO A 95 8.74 -4.34 12.03
N VAL A 96 8.52 -4.17 10.73
CA VAL A 96 7.40 -4.79 9.99
C VAL A 96 7.92 -5.90 9.09
N ARG A 97 7.21 -7.03 9.06
CA ARG A 97 7.46 -8.16 8.17
C ARG A 97 6.37 -8.25 7.13
N PHE A 98 6.74 -8.48 5.87
CA PHE A 98 5.81 -8.59 4.76
C PHE A 98 5.78 -10.02 4.22
N TYR A 99 4.56 -10.52 3.98
CA TYR A 99 4.29 -11.54 2.99
C TYR A 99 3.52 -10.89 1.84
N LEU A 100 4.08 -10.96 0.64
CA LEU A 100 3.51 -10.40 -0.58
C LEU A 100 3.30 -11.55 -1.57
N ASP A 101 2.11 -11.67 -2.13
CA ASP A 101 1.85 -12.54 -3.27
C ASP A 101 1.07 -11.80 -4.38
N ALA A 102 1.16 -12.34 -5.58
CA ALA A 102 0.35 -11.95 -6.74
C ALA A 102 0.22 -13.17 -7.67
N GLY A 103 -0.94 -13.32 -8.30
CA GLY A 103 -1.19 -14.39 -9.24
C GLY A 103 -0.37 -14.26 -10.53
N THR A 104 0.08 -15.39 -11.10
CA THR A 104 0.82 -15.41 -12.37
C THR A 104 0.00 -14.95 -13.58
N PHE A 105 -1.31 -14.82 -13.43
CA PHE A 105 -2.24 -14.31 -14.45
C PHE A 105 -2.64 -12.84 -14.22
N GLU A 106 -2.04 -12.15 -13.24
CA GLU A 106 -2.25 -10.72 -12.97
C GLU A 106 -1.33 -9.86 -13.85
N VAL A 107 -1.54 -9.95 -15.17
CA VAL A 107 -0.79 -9.18 -16.16
C VAL A 107 -1.52 -7.90 -16.52
N ASP A 108 -0.77 -6.84 -16.81
CA ASP A 108 -1.34 -5.65 -17.44
C ASP A 108 -1.99 -6.07 -18.76
N LYS A 109 -3.29 -5.81 -18.90
CA LYS A 109 -4.04 -6.17 -20.12
C LYS A 109 -3.61 -5.36 -21.34
N SER A 110 -2.82 -4.31 -21.14
CA SER A 110 -2.36 -3.39 -22.19
C SER A 110 -1.08 -3.85 -22.89
N GLY A 111 -0.22 -4.62 -22.21
CA GLY A 111 1.13 -4.95 -22.68
C GLY A 111 2.12 -3.80 -22.56
#